data_AF-A0A1F9Y319-F1
#
_entry.id   AF-A0A1F9Y319-F1
#
_cell.length_a   1.000
_cell.length_b   1.000
_cell.length_c   1.000
_cell.angle_alpha   90.00
_cell.angle_beta   90.00
_cell.angle_gamma   90.00
#
_symmetry.space_group_name_H-M   'P 1'
#
loop_
_entity.id
_entity.type
_entity.pdbx_description
1 polymer ?
#
loop_
_entity_poly.entity_id
_entity_poly.type
_entity_poly.pdbx_seq_one_letter_code
_entity_poly.pdbx_strand_id
1 'polypeptide(L)' 'MHKTITVRIDDDTYQLFKKAADGSRRTISNFMEYAALNYLTQENSASDREMQEILQDKELTLTLNQGKKEIANRRYKIVG' A
#
# COMPACT_ATOMS: atom_id res chain seq x y z
N MET A 1 5.01 5.65 28.29
CA MET A 1 5.70 6.95 28.13
C MET A 1 5.54 7.39 26.68
N HIS A 2 5.05 8.60 26.40
CA HIS A 2 5.01 9.10 25.01
C HIS A 2 6.37 9.73 24.65
N LYS A 3 6.76 9.61 23.39
CA LYS A 3 7.96 10.24 22.81
C LYS A 3 7.51 11.07 21.60
N THR A 4 8.17 12.19 21.37
CA THR A 4 7.85 13.10 20.26
C THR A 4 8.89 12.94 19.17
N ILE A 5 8.43 12.77 17.93
CA ILE A 5 9.27 12.76 16.73
C ILE A 5 9.12 14.13 16.06
N THR A 6 10.24 14.79 15.76
CA THR A 6 10.28 16.05 15.02
C THR A 6 10.99 15.82 13.70
N VAL A 7 10.36 16.19 12.59
CA VAL A 7 10.91 16.02 11.24
C VAL A 7 10.88 17.36 10.53
N ARG A 8 11.99 17.73 9.89
CA ARG A 8 12.05 18.90 9.00
C ARG A 8 11.88 18.41 7.56
N ILE A 9 10.93 19.01 6.85
CA ILE A 9 10.61 18.72 5.45
C ILE A 9 10.41 20.05 4.71
N ASP A 10 10.59 20.01 3.38
CA ASP A 10 10.20 21.12 2.51
C ASP A 10 8.68 21.23 2.34
N ASP A 11 8.23 22.32 1.72
CA ASP A 11 6.80 22.59 1.52
C ASP A 11 6.13 21.56 0.59
N ASP A 12 6.81 21.14 -0.48
CA ASP A 12 6.27 20.16 -1.43
C ASP A 12 5.96 18.82 -0.74
N THR A 13 6.89 18.35 0.09
CA THR A 13 6.73 17.14 0.90
C THR A 13 5.62 17.32 1.94
N TYR A 14 5.54 18.49 2.57
CA TYR A 14 4.46 18.80 3.51
C TYR A 14 3.08 18.76 2.83
N GLN A 15 2.94 19.37 1.65
CA GLN A 15 1.67 19.36 0.90
C GLN A 15 1.29 17.95 0.47
N LEU A 16 2.27 17.11 0.09
CA LEU A 16 2.03 15.72 -0.24
C LEU A 16 1.49 14.94 0.96
N PHE A 17 2.12 15.08 2.14
CA PHE A 17 1.65 14.43 3.37
C PHE A 17 0.28 14.93 3.78
N LYS A 18 0.02 16.24 3.64
CA LYS A 18 -1.29 16.83 3.93
C LYS A 18 -2.38 16.20 3.07
N LYS A 19 -2.18 16.14 1.74
CA LYS A 19 -3.15 15.52 0.82
C LYS A 19 -3.39 14.05 1.13
N ALA A 20 -2.34 13.29 1.44
CA ALA A 20 -2.47 11.87 1.78
C ALA A 20 -3.20 11.66 3.12
N ALA A 21 -2.92 12.50 4.11
CA ALA A 21 -3.60 12.50 5.40
C ALA A 21 -5.09 12.87 5.25
N ASP A 22 -5.40 13.89 4.46
CA ASP A 22 -6.78 14.31 4.15
C ASP A 22 -7.56 13.18 3.44
N GLY A 23 -6.94 12.54 2.44
CA GLY A 23 -7.53 11.40 1.72
C GLY A 23 -7.83 10.20 2.62
N SER A 24 -7.06 10.03 3.69
CA SER A 24 -7.27 8.97 4.70
C SER A 24 -8.10 9.43 5.91
N ARG A 25 -8.59 10.68 5.91
CA ARG A 25 -9.31 11.32 7.03
C ARG A 25 -8.56 11.26 8.37
N ARG A 26 -7.24 11.49 8.33
CA ARG A 26 -6.33 11.44 9.48
C ARG A 26 -5.52 12.73 9.58
N THR A 27 -4.96 13.00 10.76
CA THR A 27 -3.94 14.05 10.90
C THR A 27 -2.64 13.58 10.25
N ILE A 28 -1.76 14.52 9.85
CA ILE A 28 -0.45 14.19 9.27
C ILE A 28 0.36 13.30 10.21
N SER A 29 0.37 13.60 11.52
CA SER A 29 1.08 12.79 12.51
C SER A 29 0.56 11.35 12.56
N ASN A 30 -0.76 11.16 12.56
CA ASN A 30 -1.34 9.81 12.59
C ASN A 30 -1.14 9.07 11.26
N PHE A 31 -1.19 9.78 10.14
CA PHE A 31 -0.87 9.20 8.84
C PHE A 31 0.57 8.69 8.78
N MET A 32 1.54 9.49 9.23
CA MET A 32 2.95 9.09 9.27
C MET A 32 3.18 7.92 10.22
N GLU A 33 2.57 7.93 11.40
CA GLU A 33 2.64 6.82 12.36
C GLU A 33 2.10 5.52 11.76
N TYR A 34 0.90 5.57 11.17
CA TYR A 34 0.30 4.42 10.51
C TYR A 34 1.15 3.93 9.34
N ALA A 35 1.63 4.83 8.49
CA ALA A 35 2.45 4.46 7.34
C ALA A 35 3.77 3.80 7.78
N ALA A 36 4.43 4.33 8.81
CA ALA A 36 5.66 3.75 9.36
C ALA A 36 5.41 2.38 9.99
N LEU A 37 4.35 2.23 10.79
CA LEU A 37 3.96 0.94 11.37
C LEU A 37 3.62 -0.06 10.28
N ASN A 38 2.80 0.35 9.31
CA ASN A 38 2.39 -0.48 8.20
C ASN A 38 3.60 -0.91 7.37
N TYR A 39 4.52 -0.01 7.06
CA TYR A 39 5.77 -0.32 6.37
C TYR A 39 6.60 -1.35 7.15
N LEU A 40 6.80 -1.18 8.46
CA LEU A 40 7.53 -2.16 9.29
C LEU A 40 6.81 -3.50 9.40
N THR A 41 5.47 -3.51 9.43
CA THR A 41 4.68 -4.75 9.45
C THR A 41 4.68 -5.45 8.10
N GLN A 42 4.72 -4.69 7.00
CA GLN A 42 4.75 -5.21 5.63
C GLN A 42 6.17 -5.48 5.11
N GLU A 43 7.21 -4.94 5.74
CA GLU A 43 8.60 -5.38 5.53
C GLU A 43 8.79 -6.85 5.98
N ASN A 44 7.86 -7.39 6.77
CA ASN A 44 7.58 -8.84 6.80
C ASN A 44 6.71 -9.23 5.60
N SER A 45 7.17 -8.90 4.40
CA SER A 45 6.57 -9.34 3.16
C SER A 45 6.64 -10.86 3.11
N ALA A 46 5.65 -11.48 2.45
CA ALA A 46 5.54 -12.92 2.28
C ALA A 46 6.94 -13.52 2.07
N SER A 47 7.35 -14.38 2.99
CA SER A 47 8.62 -15.10 2.89
C SER A 47 8.73 -15.80 1.55
N ASP A 48 9.94 -16.13 1.11
CA ASP A 48 10.14 -16.88 -0.14
C ASP A 48 9.28 -18.16 -0.19
N ARG A 49 9.02 -18.79 0.97
CA ARG A 49 8.13 -19.94 1.10
C ARG A 49 6.66 -19.58 0.81
N GLU A 50 6.15 -18.51 1.40
CA GLU A 50 4.78 -18.04 1.18
C GLU A 50 4.59 -17.57 -0.28
N MET A 51 5.60 -16.92 -0.87
CA MET A 51 5.59 -16.57 -2.29
C MET A 51 5.58 -17.82 -3.18
N GLN A 52 6.35 -18.86 -2.83
CA GLN A 52 6.30 -20.13 -3.55
C GLN A 52 4.92 -20.79 -3.45
N GLU A 53 4.27 -20.73 -2.30
CA GLU A 53 2.90 -21.25 -2.12
C GLU A 53 1.90 -20.52 -3.02
N ILE A 54 1.98 -19.18 -3.09
CA ILE A 54 1.16 -18.37 -4.01
C ILE A 54 1.42 -18.75 -5.49
N LEU A 55 2.68 -18.95 -5.88
CA LEU A 55 3.04 -19.32 -7.25
C LEU A 55 2.64 -20.76 -7.62
N GLN A 56 2.54 -21.66 -6.64
CA GLN A 56 2.12 -23.04 -6.86
C GLN A 56 0.59 -23.20 -6.90
N ASP A 57 -0.16 -22.22 -6.39
CA ASP A 57 -1.61 -22.19 -6.51
C ASP A 57 -2.03 -21.93 -7.97
N LYS A 58 -2.41 -23.02 -8.65
CA LYS A 58 -2.78 -23.00 -10.07
C LYS A 58 -4.07 -22.23 -10.33
N GLU A 59 -5.01 -22.23 -9.38
CA GLU A 59 -6.30 -21.55 -9.56
C GLU A 59 -6.12 -20.04 -9.39
N LEU A 60 -5.40 -19.63 -8.36
CA LEU A 60 -5.04 -18.23 -8.10
C LEU A 60 -4.19 -17.65 -9.25
N THR A 61 -3.15 -18.36 -9.68
CA THR A 61 -2.30 -17.88 -10.78
C THR A 61 -3.06 -17.79 -12.11
N LEU A 62 -4.00 -18.70 -12.38
CA LEU A 62 -4.83 -18.66 -13.57
C LEU A 62 -5.77 -17.45 -13.58
N THR A 63 -6.46 -17.21 -12.46
CA THR A 63 -7.39 -16.08 -12.31
C THR A 63 -6.68 -14.73 -12.38
N LEU A 64 -5.52 -14.59 -11.72
CA LEU A 64 -4.68 -13.39 -11.78
C LEU A 64 -4.19 -13.10 -13.21
N ASN A 65 -3.72 -14.13 -13.93
CA ASN A 65 -3.29 -13.98 -15.32
C ASN A 65 -4.45 -13.61 -16.25
N GLN A 66 -5.64 -14.16 -16.01
CA GLN A 66 -6.84 -13.81 -16.76
C GLN A 66 -7.25 -12.35 -16.51
N GLY A 67 -7.29 -11.90 -15.25
CA GLY A 67 -7.56 -10.51 -14.90
C GLY A 67 -6.56 -9.54 -15.54
N LYS A 68 -5.26 -9.89 -15.56
CA LYS A 68 -4.22 -9.11 -16.25
C LYS A 68 -4.50 -8.97 -17.75
N LYS A 69 -4.93 -10.06 -18.41
CA LYS A 69 -5.34 -10.02 -19.83
C LYS A 69 -6.60 -9.18 -20.03
N GLU A 70 -7.56 -9.23 -19.13
CA GLU A 70 -8.80 -8.45 -19.23
C GLU A 70 -8.53 -6.95 -19.10
N ILE A 71 -7.67 -6.54 -18.17
CA ILE A 71 -7.22 -5.15 -18.03
C ILE A 71 -6.52 -4.68 -19.33
N ALA A 72 -5.58 -5.48 -19.85
CA ALA A 72 -4.88 -5.16 -21.11
C ALA A 72 -5.84 -5.02 -22.30
N ASN A 73 -6.90 -5.83 -22.32
CA ASN A 73 -7.95 -5.78 -23.34
C ASN A 73 -9.04 -4.74 -23.05
N ARG A 74 -8.85 -3.87 -22.05
CA ARG A 74 -9.84 -2.86 -21.61
C ARG A 74 -11.20 -3.42 -21.21
N ARG A 75 -11.24 -4.68 -20.75
CA ARG A 75 -12.44 -5.36 -20.26
C ARG A 75 -12.56 -5.16 -18.75
N TYR A 76 -12.88 -3.94 -18.33
CA TYR A 76 -13.14 -3.61 -16.93
C TYR A 76 -14.18 -2.49 -16.83
N LYS A 77 -14.84 -2.41 -15.67
CA LYS A 77 -15.74 -1.30 -15.34
C LYS A 77 -15.14 -0.52 -14.18
N ILE A 78 -14.94 0.78 -14.38
CA ILE A 78 -14.59 1.69 -13.29
C ILE A 78 -15.87 1.98 -12.51
N VAL A 79 -15.85 1.73 -11.21
CA VAL A 79 -16.93 2.08 -10.29
C VAL A 79 -16.37 3.16 -9.38
N GLY A 80 -17.01 4.33 -9.39
CA GLY A 80 -16.66 5.49 -8.57
C GLY A 80 -17.79 5.89 -7.66
#